data_AF-A0A136MI54-F1
#
_entry.id   AF-A0A136MI54-F1
#
_cell.length_a   1.000
_cell.length_b   1.000
_cell.length_c   1.000
_cell.angle_alpha   90.00
_cell.angle_beta   90.00
_cell.angle_gamma   90.00
#
_symmetry.space_group_name_H-M   'P 1'
#
loop_
_entity.id
_entity.type
_entity.pdbx_description
1 polymer ?
#
loop_
_entity_poly.entity_id
_entity_poly.type
_entity_poly.pdbx_seq_one_letter_code
_entity_poly.pdbx_strand_id
1 'polypeptide(L)'
;MPSSILKKVRQLRGDVVVVTENLATSYFKISSESSNESDRQMAMLQAVDYYEESLKRHPTYARLQDYLSRCYQRIGFDRRARDYRLKSIELYEKWFAWGKSYPRPNYALDLGKNYIAEKEYEKSFWILRNVITWKGDPARLKGALDSLFKAIPELQPRWDHEIQLLQEKAASELMK
;
A
#
# COMPACT_ATOMS: atom_id res chain seq x y z
N MET A 1 7.37 20.13 21.13
CA MET A 1 6.85 19.05 22.00
C MET A 1 6.87 17.69 21.29
N PRO A 2 8.00 16.94 21.29
CA PRO A 2 8.03 15.54 20.82
C PRO A 2 8.24 14.50 21.96
N SER A 3 8.59 14.93 23.18
CA SER A 3 9.13 14.01 24.21
C SER A 3 8.09 13.14 24.91
N SER A 4 6.82 13.56 24.99
CA SER A 4 5.76 12.79 25.68
C SER A 4 5.32 11.57 24.88
N ILE A 5 5.27 11.70 23.54
CA ILE A 5 4.90 10.63 22.61
C ILE A 5 5.99 9.55 22.59
N LEU A 6 7.26 9.96 22.47
CA LEU A 6 8.41 9.03 22.50
C LEU A 6 8.48 8.23 23.81
N LYS A 7 8.14 8.85 24.94
CA LYS A 7 8.12 8.19 26.25
C LYS A 7 7.02 7.12 26.34
N LYS A 8 5.85 7.40 25.77
CA LYS A 8 4.69 6.49 25.78
C LYS A 8 4.85 5.32 24.82
N VAL A 9 5.53 5.54 23.68
CA VAL A 9 5.86 4.47 22.71
C VAL A 9 6.93 3.52 23.24
N ARG A 10 7.95 4.01 23.95
CA ARG A 10 8.95 3.14 24.63
C ARG A 10 8.35 2.26 25.73
N GLN A 11 7.23 2.66 26.31
CA GLN A 11 6.53 1.92 27.36
C GLN A 11 5.70 0.75 26.81
N LEU A 12 5.26 0.81 25.54
CA LEU A 12 4.51 -0.24 24.87
C LEU A 12 5.46 -1.29 24.27
N ARG A 13 6.09 -2.12 25.11
CA ARG A 13 6.96 -3.23 24.66
C ARG A 13 6.13 -4.37 24.04
N GLY A 14 5.78 -4.23 22.76
CA GLY A 14 5.69 -5.35 21.83
C GLY A 14 7.01 -5.50 21.06
N ASP A 15 7.13 -6.52 20.20
CA ASP A 15 8.28 -6.70 19.31
C ASP A 15 8.75 -5.35 18.75
N VAL A 16 10.02 -5.01 18.95
CA VAL A 16 10.58 -3.69 18.59
C VAL A 16 10.28 -3.35 17.13
N VAL A 17 10.15 -4.37 16.28
CA VAL A 17 9.77 -4.30 14.86
C VAL A 17 8.37 -3.71 14.67
N VAL A 18 7.37 -4.23 15.39
CA VAL A 18 5.98 -3.73 15.37
C VAL A 18 5.94 -2.29 15.87
N VAL A 19 6.74 -1.98 16.89
CA VAL A 19 6.87 -0.61 17.41
C VAL A 19 7.49 0.33 16.37
N THR A 20 8.53 -0.10 15.64
CA THR A 20 9.15 0.71 14.58
C THR A 20 8.26 0.89 13.35
N GLU A 21 7.50 -0.13 12.93
CA GLU A 21 6.52 -0.03 11.83
C GLU A 21 5.38 0.93 12.20
N ASN A 22 4.85 0.84 13.42
CA ASN A 22 3.79 1.70 13.90
C ASN A 22 4.26 3.17 14.02
N LEU A 23 5.50 3.39 14.45
CA LEU A 23 6.12 4.71 14.46
C LEU A 23 6.29 5.27 13.04
N ALA A 24 6.85 4.48 12.13
CA ALA A 24 7.03 4.87 10.74
C ALA A 24 5.69 5.24 10.08
N THR A 25 4.65 4.44 10.31
CA THR A 25 3.29 4.68 9.82
C THR A 25 2.70 5.96 10.41
N SER A 26 2.94 6.21 11.70
CA SER A 26 2.48 7.42 12.37
C SER A 26 3.15 8.67 11.79
N TYR A 27 4.46 8.65 11.59
CA TYR A 27 5.20 9.74 10.96
C TYR A 27 4.79 9.97 9.51
N PHE A 28 4.56 8.90 8.74
CA PHE A 28 4.04 8.99 7.38
C PHE A 28 2.65 9.69 7.36
N LYS A 29 1.79 9.35 8.32
CA LYS A 29 0.46 9.96 8.46
C LYS A 29 0.55 11.44 8.84
N ILE A 30 1.37 11.77 9.83
CA ILE A 30 1.63 13.17 10.23
C ILE A 30 2.11 13.99 9.03
N SER A 31 3.03 13.44 8.24
CA SER A 31 3.50 14.09 7.01
C SER A 31 2.37 14.34 6.02
N SER A 32 1.49 13.36 5.78
CA SER A 32 0.36 13.55 4.86
C SER A 32 -0.69 14.57 5.33
N GLU A 33 -0.83 14.76 6.64
CA GLU A 33 -1.82 15.67 7.23
C GLU A 33 -1.25 17.07 7.49
N SER A 34 0.08 17.22 7.49
CA SER A 34 0.73 18.51 7.71
C SER A 34 0.47 19.48 6.56
N SER A 35 0.03 20.70 6.90
CA SER A 35 -0.02 21.85 6.00
C SER A 35 1.33 22.56 5.89
N ASN A 36 2.22 22.38 6.88
CA ASN A 36 3.56 22.95 6.88
C ASN A 36 4.55 22.02 6.17
N GLU A 37 5.29 22.57 5.19
CA GLU A 37 6.23 21.81 4.37
C GLU A 37 7.46 21.32 5.15
N SER A 38 7.98 22.13 6.07
CA SER A 38 9.09 21.74 6.94
C SER A 38 8.69 20.58 7.83
N ASP A 39 7.51 20.62 8.45
CA ASP A 39 7.00 19.54 9.29
C ASP A 39 6.71 18.27 8.46
N ARG A 40 6.20 18.44 7.24
CA ARG A 40 5.97 17.34 6.28
C ARG A 40 7.28 16.62 5.97
N GLN A 41 8.33 17.36 5.62
CA GLN A 41 9.65 16.81 5.28
C GLN A 41 10.31 16.15 6.49
N MET A 42 10.29 16.81 7.65
CA MET A 42 10.84 16.26 8.88
C MET A 42 10.16 14.95 9.28
N ALA A 43 8.82 14.91 9.24
CA ALA A 43 8.07 13.69 9.52
C ALA A 43 8.37 12.60 8.48
N MET A 44 8.56 12.94 7.21
CA MET A 44 8.92 11.97 6.17
C MET A 44 10.31 11.37 6.39
N LEU A 45 11.30 12.18 6.76
CA LEU A 45 12.65 11.70 7.10
C LEU A 45 12.62 10.74 8.29
N GLN A 46 11.84 11.06 9.34
CA GLN A 46 11.65 10.14 10.46
C GLN A 46 11.00 8.82 10.02
N ALA A 47 9.98 8.88 9.15
CA ALA A 47 9.34 7.66 8.63
C ALA A 47 10.33 6.78 7.88
N VAL A 48 11.19 7.38 7.04
CA VAL A 48 12.29 6.68 6.33
C VAL A 48 13.20 5.97 7.33
N ASP A 49 13.71 6.67 8.34
CA ASP A 49 14.65 6.09 9.31
C ASP A 49 14.07 4.85 10.00
N TYR A 50 12.81 4.91 10.43
CA TYR A 50 12.14 3.78 11.07
C TYR A 50 11.84 2.63 10.10
N TYR A 51 11.44 2.92 8.86
CA TYR A 51 11.22 1.89 7.85
C TYR A 51 12.52 1.18 7.47
N GLU A 52 13.64 1.90 7.29
CA GLU A 52 14.94 1.28 7.00
C GLU A 52 15.42 0.40 8.16
N GLU A 53 15.26 0.85 9.41
CA GLU A 53 15.63 0.06 10.58
C GLU A 53 14.78 -1.22 10.72
N SER A 54 13.47 -1.13 10.46
CA SER A 54 12.59 -2.29 10.44
C SER A 54 12.97 -3.27 9.32
N LEU A 55 13.32 -2.74 8.15
CA LEU A 55 13.69 -3.54 6.98
C LEU A 55 15.01 -4.31 7.17
N LYS A 56 15.99 -3.77 7.90
CA LYS A 56 17.21 -4.52 8.25
C LYS A 56 16.92 -5.81 9.01
N ARG A 57 15.84 -5.84 9.79
CA ARG A 57 15.41 -7.00 10.59
C ARG A 57 14.48 -7.93 9.81
N HIS A 58 13.69 -7.36 8.89
CA HIS A 58 12.74 -8.10 8.05
C HIS A 58 12.90 -7.72 6.56
N PRO A 59 14.02 -8.10 5.92
CA PRO A 59 14.32 -7.66 4.55
C PRO A 59 13.33 -8.17 3.51
N THR A 60 12.64 -9.26 3.82
CA THR A 60 11.63 -9.89 2.97
C THR A 60 10.22 -9.33 3.19
N TYR A 61 10.03 -8.33 4.04
CA TYR A 61 8.71 -7.78 4.30
C TYR A 61 8.30 -6.77 3.20
N ALA A 62 7.57 -7.28 2.18
CA ALA A 62 7.19 -6.53 0.97
C ALA A 62 6.51 -5.17 1.23
N ARG A 63 5.71 -5.07 2.30
CA ARG A 63 4.99 -3.84 2.65
C ARG A 63 5.92 -2.72 3.12
N LEU A 64 6.96 -3.05 3.89
CA LEU A 64 7.96 -2.05 4.30
C LEU A 64 8.69 -1.48 3.10
N GLN A 65 9.01 -2.33 2.12
CA GLN A 65 9.63 -1.92 0.85
C GLN A 65 8.71 -0.93 0.08
N ASP A 66 7.40 -1.21 -0.01
CA ASP A 66 6.43 -0.29 -0.62
C ASP A 66 6.34 1.04 0.14
N TYR A 67 6.18 1.01 1.47
CA TYR A 67 6.10 2.25 2.25
C TYR A 67 7.36 3.11 2.12
N LEU A 68 8.53 2.47 2.14
CA LEU A 68 9.80 3.16 1.94
C LEU A 68 9.89 3.77 0.52
N SER A 69 9.37 3.07 -0.50
CA SER A 69 9.24 3.62 -1.85
C SER A 69 8.42 4.91 -1.89
N ARG A 70 7.27 4.94 -1.21
CA ARG A 70 6.37 6.10 -1.15
C ARG A 70 7.01 7.24 -0.38
N CYS A 71 7.76 6.92 0.67
CA CYS A 71 8.51 7.92 1.43
C CYS A 71 9.54 8.60 0.53
N TYR A 72 10.43 7.82 -0.11
CA TYR A 72 11.46 8.37 -0.99
C TYR A 72 10.90 9.16 -2.16
N GLN A 73 9.77 8.75 -2.73
CA GLN A 73 9.10 9.51 -3.77
C GLN A 73 8.66 10.89 -3.26
N ARG A 74 8.08 10.95 -2.05
CA ARG A 74 7.61 12.22 -1.45
C ARG A 74 8.74 13.18 -1.11
N ILE A 75 9.94 12.69 -0.82
CA ILE A 75 11.13 13.53 -0.59
C ILE A 75 12.01 13.70 -1.85
N GLY A 76 11.50 13.33 -3.04
CA GLY A 76 12.14 13.62 -4.34
C GLY A 76 13.27 12.66 -4.74
N PHE A 77 13.46 11.54 -4.05
CA PHE A 77 14.46 10.52 -4.39
C PHE A 77 13.86 9.42 -5.27
N ASP A 78 13.44 9.79 -6.48
CA ASP A 78 12.66 8.91 -7.37
C ASP A 78 13.36 7.60 -7.73
N ARG A 79 14.68 7.63 -7.95
CA ARG A 79 15.45 6.41 -8.25
C ARG A 79 15.39 5.42 -7.09
N ARG A 80 15.64 5.89 -5.87
CA ARG A 80 15.61 5.05 -4.66
C ARG A 80 14.19 4.58 -4.36
N ALA A 81 13.19 5.43 -4.60
CA ALA A 81 11.79 5.05 -4.52
C ALA A 81 11.49 3.88 -5.46
N ARG A 82 11.90 3.97 -6.72
CA ARG A 82 11.70 2.92 -7.71
C ARG A 82 12.38 1.61 -7.33
N ASP A 83 13.62 1.65 -6.86
CA ASP A 83 14.36 0.45 -6.43
C ASP A 83 13.61 -0.30 -5.33
N TYR A 84 13.10 0.42 -4.33
CA TYR A 84 12.30 -0.17 -3.25
C TYR A 84 10.94 -0.67 -3.73
N ARG A 85 10.32 0.02 -4.69
CA ARG A 85 9.06 -0.44 -5.31
C ARG A 85 9.23 -1.75 -6.06
N LEU A 86 10.27 -1.87 -6.88
CA LEU A 86 10.55 -3.10 -7.63
C LEU A 86 10.82 -4.28 -6.70
N LYS A 87 11.55 -4.09 -5.60
CA LYS A 87 11.72 -5.12 -4.56
C LYS A 87 10.39 -5.51 -3.91
N SER A 88 9.52 -4.54 -3.64
CA SER A 88 8.19 -4.80 -3.11
C SER A 88 7.35 -5.66 -4.06
N ILE A 89 7.36 -5.32 -5.37
CA ILE A 89 6.70 -6.09 -6.42
C ILE A 89 7.23 -7.53 -6.43
N GLU A 90 8.55 -7.72 -6.48
CA GLU A 90 9.17 -9.04 -6.51
C GLU A 90 8.75 -9.92 -5.32
N LEU A 91 8.76 -9.35 -4.11
CA LEU A 91 8.35 -10.07 -2.89
C LEU A 91 6.85 -10.37 -2.89
N TYR A 92 6.02 -9.41 -3.31
CA TYR A 92 4.59 -9.65 -3.43
C TYR A 92 4.29 -10.72 -4.47
N GLU A 93 4.91 -10.70 -5.66
CA GLU A 93 4.77 -11.74 -6.69
C GLU A 93 5.18 -13.12 -6.16
N LYS A 94 6.28 -13.22 -5.39
CA LYS A 94 6.68 -14.49 -4.75
C LYS A 94 5.63 -15.02 -3.77
N TRP A 95 4.94 -14.13 -3.05
CA TRP A 95 3.85 -14.51 -2.14
C TRP A 95 2.53 -14.75 -2.87
N PHE A 96 2.32 -14.05 -3.98
CA PHE A 96 1.26 -14.23 -4.95
C PHE A 96 1.63 -15.42 -5.85
N ALA A 97 1.76 -16.62 -5.29
CA ALA A 97 1.88 -17.82 -6.10
C ALA A 97 0.61 -17.93 -6.96
N TRP A 98 0.71 -17.52 -8.22
CA TRP A 98 -0.38 -17.46 -9.19
C TRP A 98 -1.16 -18.79 -9.16
N GLY A 99 -2.41 -18.75 -8.69
CA GLY A 99 -3.31 -19.89 -8.73
C GLY A 99 -3.35 -20.84 -7.52
N LYS A 100 -2.72 -20.54 -6.37
CA LYS A 100 -2.96 -21.30 -5.11
C LYS A 100 -3.68 -20.45 -4.06
N SER A 101 -4.62 -21.09 -3.35
CA SER A 101 -5.53 -20.57 -2.32
C SER A 101 -5.10 -19.27 -1.63
N TYR A 102 -5.88 -18.20 -1.88
CA TYR A 102 -6.28 -17.04 -1.06
C TYR A 102 -5.88 -16.98 0.44
N PRO A 103 -5.98 -15.84 1.19
CA PRO A 103 -6.29 -14.44 0.87
C PRO A 103 -5.37 -13.42 1.61
N ARG A 104 -4.74 -12.46 0.91
CA ARG A 104 -4.41 -11.15 1.53
C ARG A 104 -4.84 -10.05 0.56
N PRO A 105 -6.13 -9.67 0.56
CA PRO A 105 -6.67 -8.59 -0.29
C PRO A 105 -5.83 -7.32 -0.21
N ASN A 106 -5.29 -7.03 0.98
CA ASN A 106 -4.39 -5.90 1.20
C ASN A 106 -3.08 -6.01 0.40
N TYR A 107 -2.46 -7.20 0.31
CA TYR A 107 -1.23 -7.40 -0.49
C TYR A 107 -1.50 -7.34 -1.98
N ALA A 108 -2.62 -7.89 -2.42
CA ALA A 108 -3.06 -7.78 -3.80
C ALA A 108 -3.32 -6.31 -4.19
N LEU A 109 -3.95 -5.54 -3.29
CA LEU A 109 -4.18 -4.11 -3.47
C LEU A 109 -2.86 -3.33 -3.52
N ASP A 110 -1.92 -3.61 -2.62
CA ASP A 110 -0.60 -2.97 -2.59
C ASP A 110 0.21 -3.30 -3.86
N LEU A 111 0.18 -4.56 -4.31
CA LEU A 111 0.82 -4.98 -5.56
C LEU A 111 0.19 -4.30 -6.78
N GLY A 112 -1.15 -4.23 -6.85
CA GLY A 112 -1.86 -3.51 -7.91
C GLY A 112 -1.46 -2.04 -7.98
N LYS A 113 -1.40 -1.34 -6.84
CA LYS A 113 -0.93 0.05 -6.76
C LYS A 113 0.52 0.21 -7.23
N ASN A 114 1.39 -0.72 -6.87
CA ASN A 114 2.77 -0.71 -7.34
C ASN A 114 2.87 -0.89 -8.85
N TYR A 115 2.03 -1.74 -9.45
CA TYR A 115 1.95 -1.86 -10.90
C TYR A 115 1.43 -0.59 -11.59
N ILE A 116 0.46 0.12 -11.01
CA ILE A 116 0.04 1.44 -11.53
C ILE A 116 1.23 2.40 -11.55
N ALA A 117 1.99 2.47 -10.44
CA ALA A 117 3.13 3.36 -10.32
C ALA A 117 4.26 3.03 -11.32
N GLU A 118 4.45 1.75 -11.65
CA GLU A 118 5.40 1.30 -12.69
C GLU A 118 4.79 1.24 -14.10
N LYS A 119 3.54 1.72 -14.29
CA LYS A 119 2.81 1.74 -15.57
C LYS A 119 2.53 0.35 -16.17
N GLU A 120 2.56 -0.69 -15.34
CA GLU A 120 2.23 -2.08 -15.68
C GLU A 120 0.72 -2.32 -15.56
N TYR A 121 -0.06 -1.56 -16.33
CA TYR A 121 -1.50 -1.41 -16.09
C TYR A 121 -2.32 -2.69 -16.29
N GLU A 122 -1.94 -3.56 -17.22
CA GLU A 122 -2.61 -4.84 -17.45
C GLU A 122 -2.46 -5.79 -16.24
N LYS A 123 -1.27 -5.82 -15.64
CA LYS A 123 -1.02 -6.60 -14.41
C LYS A 123 -1.76 -6.01 -13.22
N SER A 124 -1.77 -4.68 -13.10
CA SER A 124 -2.58 -3.98 -12.10
C SER A 124 -4.06 -4.35 -12.24
N PHE A 125 -4.59 -4.26 -13.46
CA PHE A 125 -5.98 -4.63 -13.78
C PHE A 125 -6.27 -6.06 -13.32
N TRP A 126 -5.46 -7.02 -13.76
CA TRP A 126 -5.69 -8.43 -13.46
C TRP A 126 -5.72 -8.69 -11.95
N ILE A 127 -4.79 -8.11 -11.18
CA ILE A 127 -4.76 -8.30 -9.73
C ILE A 127 -5.94 -7.61 -9.05
N LEU A 128 -6.19 -6.32 -9.34
CA LEU A 128 -7.23 -5.53 -8.68
C LEU A 128 -8.63 -6.11 -8.93
N ARG A 129 -8.90 -6.62 -10.14
CA ARG A 129 -10.13 -7.35 -10.49
C ARG A 129 -10.33 -8.58 -9.58
N ASN A 130 -9.27 -9.36 -9.40
CA ASN A 130 -9.34 -10.55 -8.57
C ASN A 130 -9.62 -10.19 -7.09
N VAL A 131 -9.04 -9.11 -6.55
CA VAL A 131 -9.33 -8.68 -5.17
C VAL A 131 -10.82 -8.45 -4.90
N ILE A 132 -11.55 -7.88 -5.87
CA ILE A 132 -13.00 -7.63 -5.74
C ILE A 132 -13.76 -8.95 -5.60
N THR A 133 -13.40 -9.95 -6.41
CA THR A 133 -14.03 -11.28 -6.37
C THR A 133 -13.76 -12.06 -5.07
N TRP A 134 -12.82 -11.59 -4.24
CA TRP A 134 -12.26 -12.33 -3.10
C TRP A 134 -12.83 -11.91 -1.73
N LYS A 135 -13.98 -11.21 -1.69
CA LYS A 135 -14.57 -10.58 -0.48
C LYS A 135 -13.72 -9.45 0.12
N GLY A 136 -13.05 -8.65 -0.70
CA GLY A 136 -12.41 -7.41 -0.26
C GLY A 136 -13.43 -6.30 0.04
N ASP A 137 -13.11 -5.38 0.97
CA ASP A 137 -13.87 -4.15 1.22
C ASP A 137 -13.91 -3.29 -0.06
N PRO A 138 -15.07 -3.14 -0.74
CA PRO A 138 -15.16 -2.42 -2.00
C PRO A 138 -14.72 -0.95 -1.90
N ALA A 139 -14.84 -0.34 -0.71
CA ALA A 139 -14.44 1.05 -0.50
C ALA A 139 -12.92 1.26 -0.59
N ARG A 140 -12.13 0.29 -0.12
CA ARG A 140 -10.65 0.33 -0.23
C ARG A 140 -10.16 0.09 -1.65
N LEU A 141 -10.94 -0.66 -2.43
CA LEU A 141 -10.66 -0.94 -3.83
C LEU A 141 -10.96 0.27 -4.71
N LYS A 142 -12.07 0.96 -4.45
CA LYS A 142 -12.50 2.15 -5.19
C LYS A 142 -11.36 3.14 -5.43
N GLY A 143 -10.62 3.54 -4.40
CA GLY A 143 -9.52 4.50 -4.58
C GLY A 143 -8.36 4.02 -5.46
N ALA A 144 -8.06 2.72 -5.47
CA ALA A 144 -7.05 2.16 -6.38
C ALA A 144 -7.57 2.08 -7.82
N LEU A 145 -8.85 1.78 -7.98
CA LEU A 145 -9.52 1.79 -9.28
C LEU A 145 -9.62 3.19 -9.86
N ASP A 146 -10.04 4.17 -9.06
CA ASP A 146 -10.08 5.58 -9.45
C ASP A 146 -8.70 6.05 -9.94
N SER A 147 -7.62 5.60 -9.27
CA SER A 147 -6.25 5.90 -9.69
C SER A 147 -5.88 5.23 -11.03
N LEU A 148 -6.30 3.97 -11.23
CA LEU A 148 -6.09 3.25 -12.49
C LEU A 148 -6.87 3.89 -13.65
N PHE A 149 -8.13 4.22 -13.44
CA PHE A 149 -8.99 4.82 -14.47
C PHE A 149 -8.61 6.25 -14.80
N LYS A 150 -8.09 7.01 -13.83
CA LYS A 150 -7.46 8.30 -14.12
C LYS A 150 -6.24 8.14 -15.02
N ALA A 151 -5.47 7.06 -14.87
CA ALA A 151 -4.30 6.79 -15.68
C ALA A 151 -4.66 6.23 -17.08
N ILE A 152 -5.75 5.45 -17.19
CA ILE A 152 -6.27 4.91 -18.45
C ILE A 152 -7.81 5.00 -18.46
N PRO A 153 -8.38 6.12 -18.94
CA PRO A 153 -9.83 6.33 -18.98
C PRO A 153 -10.57 5.31 -19.87
N GLU A 154 -9.90 4.75 -20.87
CA GLU A 154 -10.46 3.79 -21.83
C GLU A 154 -10.86 2.46 -21.17
N LEU A 155 -10.30 2.16 -20.00
CA LEU A 155 -10.68 0.98 -19.22
C LEU A 155 -11.98 1.21 -18.42
N GLN A 156 -12.38 2.46 -18.16
CA GLN A 156 -13.55 2.78 -17.31
C GLN A 156 -14.86 2.15 -17.84
N PRO A 157 -15.26 2.32 -19.12
CA PRO A 157 -16.55 1.79 -19.59
C PRO A 157 -16.61 0.25 -19.58
N ARG A 158 -15.45 -0.40 -19.78
CA ARG A 158 -15.31 -1.85 -19.71
C ARG A 158 -15.50 -2.38 -18.29
N TRP A 159 -15.17 -1.57 -17.29
CA TRP A 159 -15.26 -1.92 -15.87
C TRP A 159 -16.59 -1.60 -15.22
N ASP A 160 -17.28 -0.54 -15.63
CA ASP A 160 -18.57 -0.18 -15.02
C ASP A 160 -19.55 -1.36 -15.08
N HIS A 161 -19.56 -2.07 -16.22
CA HIS A 161 -20.32 -3.30 -16.39
C HIS A 161 -19.86 -4.45 -15.48
N GLU A 162 -18.54 -4.63 -15.33
CA GLU A 162 -17.98 -5.73 -14.52
C GLU A 162 -18.14 -5.49 -13.01
N ILE A 163 -17.99 -4.24 -12.56
CA ILE A 163 -18.27 -3.82 -11.17
C ILE A 163 -19.74 -4.02 -10.87
N GLN A 164 -20.64 -3.65 -11.77
CA GLN A 164 -22.08 -3.84 -11.62
C GLN A 164 -22.42 -5.33 -11.45
N LEU A 165 -21.87 -6.22 -12.31
CA LEU A 165 -22.06 -7.66 -12.19
C LEU A 165 -21.55 -8.24 -10.86
N LEU A 166 -20.42 -7.71 -10.35
CA LEU A 166 -19.86 -8.14 -9.06
C LEU A 166 -20.70 -7.66 -7.87
N GLN A 167 -21.24 -6.45 -7.95
CA GLN A 167 -22.17 -5.90 -6.94
C GLN A 167 -23.48 -6.68 -6.91
N GLU A 168 -24.04 -7.00 -8.08
CA GLU A 168 -25.25 -7.82 -8.22
C GLU A 168 -25.04 -9.24 -7.66
N LYS A 169 -23.89 -9.86 -7.97
CA LYS A 169 -23.53 -11.18 -7.44
C LYS A 169 -23.38 -11.15 -5.92
N ALA A 170 -22.66 -10.16 -5.37
CA ALA A 170 -22.49 -10.01 -3.93
C ALA A 170 -23.84 -9.77 -3.20
N ALA A 171 -24.73 -8.96 -3.79
CA ALA A 171 -26.08 -8.74 -3.27
C ALA A 171 -26.92 -10.02 -3.28
N SER A 172 -26.81 -10.84 -4.33
CA SER A 172 -27.53 -12.11 -4.43
C SER A 172 -27.05 -13.19 -3.44
N GLU A 173 -25.78 -13.17 -3.05
CA GLU A 173 -25.19 -14.08 -2.07
C GLU A 173 -25.56 -13.69 -0.62
N LEU A 174 -25.91 -12.43 -0.37
CA LEU A 174 -26.37 -11.94 0.94
C LEU A 174 -27.86 -12.18 1.21
N MET A 175 -28.65 -12.49 0.17
CA MET A 175 -30.10 -12.77 0.27
C MET A 175 -30.43 -14.28 0.33
N LYS A 176 -29.42 -15.15 0.42
CA LYS A 176 -29.57 -16.61 0.62
C LYS A 176 -29.16 -17.00 2.04
#